data_AF-A0A075B052-F1
#
_entry.id   AF-A0A075B052-F1
#
_cell.length_a   1.000
_cell.length_b   1.000
_cell.length_c   1.000
_cell.angle_alpha   90.00
_cell.angle_beta   90.00
_cell.angle_gamma   90.00
#
_symmetry.space_group_name_H-M   'P 1'
#
loop_
_entity.id
_entity.type
_entity.pdbx_description
1 polymer ?
#
loop_
_entity_poly.entity_id
_entity_poly.type
_entity_poly.pdbx_seq_one_letter_code
_entity_poly.pdbx_strand_id
1 'polypeptide(L)'
;MSEEKIDEQENFSEEEYSGEEEEFHTFEEEKTGDSNLSAAEKKRKYKELKESRKKHKPNYEEISKAKKLWEIARNTKVDEKERDEAMSELVSTIKGKLGDISLKRDASRIIQTCLKQGTPEQRLLIASELKGSYVSLSMNMYSKFIVTKVLNYCPSMRNDIVNEFRGQIVKLIKHKDASSVIDEIFQVYANASQKLTLIEEFFGSQFIILKKIDKSLTVEKLFENEPNKRDVIMKHMGTTLQSIVNKGSLQFALVHRVLHDFLLYATPSEAKDLIEMLKEIVLAELVHTKEGMFVALCVLAQSEAKQRKSIVKGLKQHLEKILLDEFGAIFVVGVFYLMDDTVLVSKAILLDYFHKLDDFIVNENARKIILYLLCGSSPKCFSPFVIQTLEKVSKFSKSKKDLKQKEKELLDFSKPYLFVN
;
A
#
# COMPACT_ATOMS: atom_id res chain seq x y z
N MET A 1 19.34 -12.46 -3.85
CA MET A 1 18.54 -13.71 -3.93
C MET A 1 17.10 -13.29 -3.74
N SER A 2 16.19 -13.28 -4.71
CA SER A 2 16.13 -13.72 -6.11
C SER A 2 15.02 -12.86 -6.73
N GLU A 3 15.24 -12.30 -7.92
CA GLU A 3 14.32 -11.41 -8.66
C GLU A 3 13.08 -12.16 -9.23
N GLU A 4 12.68 -13.28 -8.61
CA GLU A 4 11.70 -14.24 -9.14
C GLU A 4 10.43 -14.40 -8.31
N LYS A 5 10.10 -13.47 -7.41
CA LYS A 5 8.82 -13.50 -6.64
C LYS A 5 7.90 -12.31 -6.93
N ILE A 6 7.70 -12.00 -8.20
CA ILE A 6 6.53 -11.22 -8.65
C ILE A 6 5.86 -12.01 -9.78
N ASP A 7 5.50 -13.25 -9.47
CA ASP A 7 4.52 -14.02 -10.25
C ASP A 7 3.36 -14.34 -9.29
N GLU A 8 2.69 -13.29 -8.84
CA GLU A 8 1.29 -13.45 -8.47
C GLU A 8 0.51 -13.50 -9.79
N GLN A 9 0.00 -14.69 -10.08
CA GLN A 9 -1.16 -14.86 -10.94
C GLN A 9 -2.19 -13.83 -10.53
N GLU A 10 -2.28 -12.72 -11.28
CA GLU A 10 -3.47 -11.87 -11.27
C GLU A 10 -4.60 -12.71 -11.88
N ASN A 11 -5.19 -13.56 -11.04
CA ASN A 11 -6.42 -14.27 -11.29
C ASN A 11 -7.52 -13.20 -11.24
N PHE A 12 -7.64 -12.41 -12.31
CA PHE A 12 -8.72 -11.45 -12.46
C PHE A 12 -10.02 -12.24 -12.55
N SER A 13 -10.81 -12.18 -11.48
CA SER A 13 -12.14 -12.77 -11.46
C SER A 13 -12.97 -12.23 -12.62
N GLU A 14 -13.78 -13.09 -13.21
CA GLU A 14 -14.77 -12.77 -14.25
C GLU A 14 -15.87 -11.79 -13.77
N GLU A 15 -15.78 -11.26 -12.56
CA GLU A 15 -16.81 -10.43 -11.91
C GLU A 15 -16.82 -8.95 -12.35
N GLU A 16 -15.90 -8.48 -13.19
CA GLU A 16 -15.93 -7.11 -13.74
C GLU A 16 -16.79 -6.95 -15.03
N TYR A 17 -17.79 -7.81 -15.20
CA TYR A 17 -18.81 -7.77 -16.26
C TYR A 17 -20.12 -7.07 -15.84
N SER A 18 -20.20 -6.46 -14.64
CA SER A 18 -21.44 -5.82 -14.16
C SER A 18 -21.79 -4.47 -14.83
N GLY A 19 -20.79 -3.75 -15.36
CA GLY A 19 -21.03 -2.46 -16.03
C GLY A 19 -21.77 -2.55 -17.36
N GLU A 20 -21.90 -3.75 -17.94
CA GLU A 20 -22.65 -3.96 -19.20
C GLU A 20 -24.16 -4.04 -18.97
N GLU A 21 -24.61 -4.46 -17.77
CA GLU A 21 -26.02 -4.54 -17.39
C GLU A 21 -26.57 -3.17 -16.93
N GLU A 22 -25.76 -2.36 -16.22
CA GLU A 22 -26.15 -1.01 -15.81
C GLU A 22 -26.33 -0.03 -17.01
N GLU A 23 -25.48 -0.14 -18.05
CA GLU A 23 -25.63 0.60 -19.32
C GLU A 23 -26.83 0.12 -20.16
N PHE A 24 -27.32 -1.09 -19.92
CA PHE A 24 -28.51 -1.63 -20.60
C PHE A 24 -29.78 -1.12 -19.92
N HIS A 25 -29.82 -1.12 -18.59
CA HIS A 25 -30.96 -0.62 -17.82
C HIS A 25 -31.17 0.89 -17.94
N THR A 26 -30.10 1.70 -17.90
CA THR A 26 -30.21 3.16 -18.13
C THR A 26 -30.71 3.52 -19.53
N PHE A 27 -30.51 2.65 -20.52
CA PHE A 27 -30.98 2.87 -21.89
C PHE A 27 -32.47 2.53 -22.08
N GLU A 28 -33.02 1.58 -21.31
CA GLU A 28 -34.47 1.31 -21.29
C GLU A 28 -35.26 2.53 -20.80
N GLU A 29 -34.70 3.32 -19.88
CA GLU A 29 -35.35 4.52 -19.35
C GLU A 29 -35.28 5.73 -20.29
N GLU A 30 -34.21 5.90 -21.07
CA GLU A 30 -34.02 7.15 -21.82
C GLU A 30 -34.61 7.17 -23.24
N LYS A 31 -34.65 6.07 -24.00
CA LYS A 31 -35.14 6.12 -25.40
C LYS A 31 -35.67 4.79 -25.94
N THR A 32 -36.95 4.50 -25.70
CA THR A 32 -37.78 3.84 -26.72
C THR A 32 -39.17 4.47 -26.77
N GLY A 33 -39.33 5.53 -27.55
CA GLY A 33 -40.64 6.07 -27.93
C GLY A 33 -41.36 5.22 -29.00
N ASP A 34 -41.11 3.91 -29.04
CA ASP A 34 -41.65 3.01 -30.06
C ASP A 34 -42.13 1.71 -29.39
N SER A 35 -43.43 1.69 -29.09
CA SER A 35 -44.10 0.68 -28.25
C SER A 35 -44.34 -0.67 -28.94
N ASN A 36 -43.97 -0.83 -30.22
CA ASN A 36 -44.34 -1.98 -31.05
C ASN A 36 -43.21 -2.96 -31.42
N LEU A 37 -42.01 -2.85 -30.82
CA LEU A 37 -40.89 -3.76 -31.12
C LEU A 37 -40.86 -4.95 -30.15
N SER A 38 -40.60 -6.16 -30.67
CA SER A 38 -40.36 -7.35 -29.83
C SER A 38 -39.05 -7.20 -29.02
N ALA A 39 -38.94 -7.92 -27.90
CA ALA A 39 -37.74 -7.90 -27.06
C ALA A 39 -36.45 -8.26 -27.84
N ALA A 40 -36.54 -9.16 -28.81
CA ALA A 40 -35.41 -9.54 -29.67
C ALA A 40 -34.99 -8.40 -30.61
N GLU A 41 -35.95 -7.66 -31.18
CA GLU A 41 -35.68 -6.52 -32.06
C GLU A 41 -35.13 -5.32 -31.29
N LYS A 42 -35.62 -5.07 -30.07
CA LYS A 42 -35.06 -4.06 -29.16
C LYS A 42 -33.60 -4.38 -28.83
N LYS A 43 -33.29 -5.63 -28.49
CA LYS A 43 -31.92 -6.09 -28.20
C LYS A 43 -31.00 -5.96 -29.43
N ARG A 44 -31.50 -6.28 -30.62
CA ARG A 44 -30.74 -6.14 -31.88
C ARG A 44 -30.48 -4.68 -32.24
N LYS A 45 -31.50 -3.81 -32.19
CA LYS A 45 -31.34 -2.36 -32.41
C LYS A 45 -30.39 -1.74 -31.38
N TYR A 46 -30.47 -2.14 -30.10
CA TYR A 46 -29.54 -1.70 -29.07
C TYR A 46 -28.09 -2.10 -29.39
N LYS A 47 -27.87 -3.35 -29.81
CA LYS A 47 -26.54 -3.84 -30.21
C LYS A 47 -26.00 -3.06 -31.42
N GLU A 48 -26.82 -2.86 -32.44
CA GLU A 48 -26.47 -2.08 -33.64
C GLU A 48 -26.13 -0.61 -33.31
N LEU A 49 -26.93 0.03 -32.44
CA LEU A 49 -26.66 1.39 -31.93
C LEU A 49 -25.37 1.46 -31.11
N LYS A 50 -25.10 0.46 -30.25
CA LYS A 50 -23.88 0.38 -29.43
C LYS A 50 -22.64 0.20 -30.32
N GLU A 51 -22.72 -0.65 -31.35
CA GLU A 51 -21.66 -0.82 -32.34
C GLU A 51 -21.43 0.44 -33.19
N SER A 52 -22.51 1.09 -33.64
CA SER A 52 -22.43 2.37 -34.36
C SER A 52 -21.76 3.45 -33.50
N ARG A 53 -22.18 3.60 -32.23
CA ARG A 53 -21.55 4.54 -31.29
C ARG A 53 -20.07 4.23 -31.04
N LYS A 54 -19.67 2.95 -30.99
CA LYS A 54 -18.27 2.55 -30.85
C LYS A 54 -17.43 2.99 -32.05
N LYS A 55 -17.94 2.84 -33.27
CA LYS A 55 -17.26 3.23 -34.52
C LYS A 55 -17.00 4.73 -34.63
N HIS A 56 -17.85 5.56 -34.01
CA HIS A 56 -17.69 7.03 -34.01
C HIS A 56 -16.74 7.54 -32.91
N LYS A 57 -16.18 6.66 -32.05
CA LYS A 57 -15.22 7.09 -31.02
C LYS A 57 -13.88 7.46 -31.67
N PRO A 58 -13.18 8.49 -31.16
CA PRO A 58 -11.85 8.83 -31.66
C PRO A 58 -10.89 7.66 -31.49
N ASN A 59 -10.04 7.44 -32.49
CA ASN A 59 -9.05 6.36 -32.57
C ASN A 59 -9.66 4.93 -32.58
N TYR A 60 -10.92 4.75 -32.99
CA TYR A 60 -11.58 3.44 -32.99
C TYR A 60 -10.89 2.44 -33.94
N GLU A 61 -10.55 2.86 -35.16
CA GLU A 61 -9.93 2.00 -36.16
C GLU A 61 -8.55 1.53 -35.70
N GLU A 62 -7.75 2.45 -35.15
CA GLU A 62 -6.42 2.15 -34.63
C GLU A 62 -6.48 1.26 -33.40
N ILE A 63 -7.43 1.47 -32.49
CA ILE A 63 -7.62 0.58 -31.34
C ILE A 63 -8.05 -0.81 -31.82
N SER A 64 -8.94 -0.89 -32.82
CA SER A 64 -9.39 -2.17 -33.40
C SER A 64 -8.23 -2.92 -34.06
N LYS A 65 -7.40 -2.21 -34.84
CA LYS A 65 -6.17 -2.76 -35.44
C LYS A 65 -5.19 -3.22 -34.35
N ALA A 66 -4.93 -2.36 -33.37
CA ALA A 66 -4.04 -2.65 -32.24
C ALA A 66 -4.51 -3.87 -31.45
N LYS A 67 -5.82 -4.05 -31.27
CA LYS A 67 -6.37 -5.21 -30.56
C LYS A 67 -6.08 -6.53 -31.27
N LYS A 68 -6.17 -6.56 -32.60
CA LYS A 68 -5.80 -7.75 -33.41
C LYS A 68 -4.31 -8.08 -33.28
N LEU A 69 -3.44 -7.07 -33.40
CA LEU A 69 -1.99 -7.25 -33.25
C LEU A 69 -1.62 -7.68 -31.82
N TRP A 70 -2.31 -7.14 -30.83
CA TRP A 70 -2.12 -7.48 -29.42
C TRP A 70 -2.43 -8.95 -29.10
N GLU A 71 -3.48 -9.53 -29.70
CA GLU A 71 -3.78 -10.96 -29.50
C GLU A 71 -2.69 -11.87 -30.05
N ILE A 72 -2.01 -11.48 -31.14
CA ILE A 72 -0.85 -12.20 -31.67
C ILE A 72 0.35 -12.02 -30.74
N ALA A 73 0.69 -10.77 -30.44
CA ALA A 73 1.87 -10.42 -29.66
C ALA A 73 1.88 -11.03 -28.24
N ARG A 74 0.70 -11.16 -27.61
CA ARG A 74 0.58 -11.69 -26.24
C ARG A 74 0.54 -13.22 -26.15
N ASN A 75 0.34 -13.91 -27.27
CA ASN A 75 0.12 -15.36 -27.28
C ASN A 75 1.45 -16.13 -27.30
N THR A 76 1.80 -16.76 -26.19
CA THR A 76 3.05 -17.51 -26.04
C THR A 76 3.17 -18.75 -26.93
N LYS A 77 2.07 -19.20 -27.55
CA LYS A 77 2.06 -20.32 -28.50
C LYS A 77 2.46 -19.91 -29.92
N VAL A 78 2.48 -18.62 -30.21
CA VAL A 78 2.91 -18.06 -31.50
C VAL A 78 4.43 -17.98 -31.52
N ASP A 79 5.01 -18.19 -32.71
CA ASP A 79 6.45 -18.08 -32.95
C ASP A 79 7.00 -16.73 -32.50
N GLU A 80 8.20 -16.72 -31.91
CA GLU A 80 8.79 -15.51 -31.32
C GLU A 80 8.96 -14.39 -32.35
N LYS A 81 9.38 -14.74 -33.57
CA LYS A 81 9.55 -13.75 -34.64
C LYS A 81 8.22 -13.12 -35.04
N GLU A 82 7.17 -13.92 -35.16
CA GLU A 82 5.83 -13.43 -35.48
C GLU A 82 5.27 -12.53 -34.36
N ARG A 83 5.54 -12.87 -33.08
CA ARG A 83 5.16 -11.99 -31.96
C ARG A 83 5.91 -10.66 -31.99
N ASP A 84 7.20 -10.67 -32.30
CA ASP A 84 8.04 -9.47 -32.34
C ASP A 84 7.66 -8.54 -33.50
N GLU A 85 7.33 -9.11 -34.66
CA GLU A 85 6.78 -8.38 -35.81
C GLU A 85 5.43 -7.75 -35.46
N ALA A 86 4.52 -8.52 -34.85
CA ALA A 86 3.23 -8.02 -34.37
C ALA A 86 3.38 -6.92 -33.31
N MET A 87 4.32 -7.08 -32.37
CA MET A 87 4.62 -6.07 -31.34
C MET A 87 5.15 -4.78 -31.96
N SER A 88 6.04 -4.89 -32.95
CA SER A 88 6.60 -3.73 -33.64
C SER A 88 5.52 -2.94 -34.40
N GLU A 89 4.64 -3.65 -35.12
CA GLU A 89 3.50 -3.01 -35.80
C GLU A 89 2.49 -2.43 -34.80
N LEU A 90 2.27 -3.12 -33.67
CA LEU A 90 1.38 -2.67 -32.60
C LEU A 90 1.85 -1.34 -32.01
N VAL A 91 3.12 -1.26 -31.61
CA VAL A 91 3.72 -0.04 -31.06
C VAL A 91 3.67 1.08 -32.09
N SER A 92 3.94 0.80 -33.37
CA SER A 92 3.81 1.79 -34.44
C SER A 92 2.37 2.28 -34.63
N THR A 93 1.36 1.43 -34.43
CA THR A 93 -0.06 1.77 -34.61
C THR A 93 -0.55 2.74 -33.52
N ILE A 94 -0.10 2.53 -32.28
CA ILE A 94 -0.53 3.31 -31.10
C ILE A 94 0.34 4.55 -30.84
N LYS A 95 1.52 4.63 -31.46
CA LYS A 95 2.42 5.80 -31.37
C LYS A 95 1.71 7.10 -31.76
N GLY A 96 1.96 8.16 -31.00
CA GLY A 96 1.37 9.48 -31.16
C GLY A 96 -0.08 9.59 -30.68
N LYS A 97 -0.64 8.52 -30.10
CA LYS A 97 -2.04 8.45 -29.63
C LYS A 97 -2.15 8.00 -28.18
N LEU A 98 -1.03 7.75 -27.50
CA LEU A 98 -1.02 7.15 -26.15
C LEU A 98 -1.72 8.06 -25.13
N GLY A 99 -1.58 9.39 -25.25
CA GLY A 99 -2.31 10.34 -24.42
C GLY A 99 -3.84 10.18 -24.52
N ASP A 100 -4.36 9.93 -25.72
CA ASP A 100 -5.81 9.86 -25.97
C ASP A 100 -6.43 8.50 -25.61
N ILE A 101 -5.64 7.41 -25.73
CA ILE A 101 -6.15 6.05 -25.59
C ILE A 101 -5.81 5.42 -24.23
N SER A 102 -4.80 5.91 -23.53
CA SER A 102 -4.29 5.30 -22.28
C SER A 102 -5.33 5.17 -21.17
N LEU A 103 -6.33 6.07 -21.13
CA LEU A 103 -7.44 6.05 -20.17
C LEU A 103 -8.56 5.05 -20.52
N LYS A 104 -8.54 4.45 -21.71
CA LYS A 104 -9.55 3.47 -22.15
C LYS A 104 -9.17 2.07 -21.66
N ARG A 105 -10.13 1.32 -21.09
CA ARG A 105 -9.95 -0.05 -20.57
C ARG A 105 -9.17 -0.95 -21.54
N ASP A 106 -9.69 -1.12 -22.76
CA ASP A 106 -9.10 -2.00 -23.77
C ASP A 106 -7.68 -1.58 -24.17
N ALA A 107 -7.46 -0.29 -24.42
CA ALA A 107 -6.16 0.22 -24.83
C ALA A 107 -5.13 0.20 -23.69
N SER A 108 -5.56 0.36 -22.43
CA SER A 108 -4.65 0.29 -21.28
C SER A 108 -3.96 -1.08 -21.17
N ARG A 109 -4.67 -2.18 -21.45
CA ARG A 109 -4.11 -3.54 -21.41
C ARG A 109 -3.14 -3.81 -22.56
N ILE A 110 -3.43 -3.25 -23.74
CA ILE A 110 -2.51 -3.26 -24.88
C ILE A 110 -1.20 -2.58 -24.47
N ILE A 111 -1.26 -1.36 -23.93
CA ILE A 111 -0.07 -0.59 -23.51
C ILE A 111 0.72 -1.32 -22.42
N GLN A 112 0.05 -1.89 -21.42
CA GLN A 112 0.71 -2.69 -20.38
C GLN A 112 1.48 -3.89 -20.96
N THR A 113 0.92 -4.53 -21.99
CA THR A 113 1.57 -5.67 -22.67
C THR A 113 2.80 -5.21 -23.44
N CYS A 114 2.69 -4.10 -24.18
CA CYS A 114 3.83 -3.49 -24.87
C CYS A 114 4.95 -3.13 -23.88
N LEU A 115 4.62 -2.62 -22.69
CA LEU A 115 5.62 -2.31 -21.66
C LEU A 115 6.27 -3.58 -21.07
N LYS A 116 5.52 -4.67 -20.91
CA LYS A 116 6.01 -5.94 -20.36
C LYS A 116 6.90 -6.70 -21.35
N GLN A 117 6.51 -6.76 -22.62
CA GLN A 117 7.10 -7.65 -23.61
C GLN A 117 7.90 -6.91 -24.71
N GLY A 118 7.67 -5.62 -24.90
CA GLY A 118 8.38 -4.86 -25.94
C GLY A 118 9.87 -4.69 -25.65
N THR A 119 10.63 -4.28 -26.67
CA THR A 119 12.07 -3.99 -26.55
C THR A 119 12.32 -2.74 -25.68
N PRO A 120 13.54 -2.53 -25.15
CA PRO A 120 13.88 -1.32 -24.41
C PRO A 120 13.52 -0.01 -25.14
N GLU A 121 13.70 0.04 -26.46
CA GLU A 121 13.38 1.20 -27.29
C GLU A 121 11.87 1.44 -27.38
N GLN A 122 11.09 0.37 -27.57
CA GLN A 122 9.63 0.43 -27.60
C GLN A 122 9.06 0.91 -26.26
N ARG A 123 9.59 0.37 -25.16
CA ARG A 123 9.20 0.76 -23.79
C ARG A 123 9.53 2.23 -23.51
N LEU A 124 10.72 2.67 -23.89
CA LEU A 124 11.15 4.06 -23.72
C LEU A 124 10.30 5.02 -24.56
N LEU A 125 9.94 4.63 -25.79
CA LEU A 125 9.04 5.40 -26.64
C LEU A 125 7.68 5.60 -25.97
N ILE A 126 7.06 4.52 -25.49
CA ILE A 126 5.77 4.57 -24.81
C ILE A 126 5.86 5.44 -23.56
N ALA A 127 6.87 5.23 -22.72
CA ALA A 127 7.06 5.99 -21.50
C ALA A 127 7.35 7.48 -21.76
N SER A 128 8.12 7.80 -22.80
CA SER A 128 8.42 9.18 -23.15
C SER A 128 7.18 9.92 -23.64
N GLU A 129 6.32 9.25 -24.41
CA GLU A 129 5.06 9.84 -24.90
C GLU A 129 4.04 10.07 -23.77
N LEU A 130 4.05 9.25 -22.72
CA LEU A 130 3.15 9.39 -21.56
C LEU A 130 3.65 10.39 -20.50
N LYS A 131 4.87 10.92 -20.66
CA LYS A 131 5.45 11.90 -19.72
C LYS A 131 4.56 13.14 -19.62
N GLY A 132 4.29 13.61 -18.41
CA GLY A 132 3.36 14.70 -18.12
C GLY A 132 1.93 14.24 -17.85
N SER A 133 1.64 12.94 -18.00
CA SER A 133 0.33 12.35 -17.72
C SER A 133 0.36 11.25 -16.65
N TYR A 134 1.51 10.94 -16.05
CA TYR A 134 1.61 9.88 -15.03
C TYR A 134 0.70 10.11 -13.82
N VAL A 135 0.51 11.37 -13.41
CA VAL A 135 -0.42 11.69 -12.32
C VAL A 135 -1.86 11.37 -12.71
N SER A 136 -2.31 11.79 -13.89
CA SER A 136 -3.69 11.53 -14.35
C SER A 136 -3.94 10.05 -14.60
N LEU A 137 -2.95 9.33 -15.16
CA LEU A 137 -3.00 7.88 -15.36
C LEU A 137 -3.14 7.13 -14.03
N SER A 138 -2.42 7.55 -12.99
CA SER A 138 -2.49 6.90 -11.67
C SER A 138 -3.83 7.09 -10.97
N MET A 139 -4.55 8.16 -11.30
CA MET A 139 -5.90 8.40 -10.79
C MET A 139 -6.98 7.59 -11.51
N ASN A 140 -6.62 6.80 -12.54
CA ASN A 140 -7.55 5.97 -13.29
C ASN A 140 -7.38 4.48 -12.92
N MET A 141 -8.50 3.79 -12.66
CA MET A 141 -8.54 2.38 -12.26
C MET A 141 -7.84 1.42 -13.24
N TYR A 142 -7.80 1.74 -14.53
CA TYR A 142 -7.16 0.91 -15.57
C TYR A 142 -5.74 1.38 -15.88
N SER A 143 -5.52 2.70 -15.93
CA SER A 143 -4.26 3.27 -16.41
C SER A 143 -3.18 3.35 -15.32
N LYS A 144 -3.53 3.23 -14.04
CA LYS A 144 -2.55 3.16 -12.95
C LYS A 144 -1.51 2.06 -13.16
N PHE A 145 -1.97 0.93 -13.73
CA PHE A 145 -1.10 -0.20 -14.06
C PHE A 145 -0.10 0.13 -15.17
N ILE A 146 -0.41 1.07 -16.07
CA ILE A 146 0.58 1.55 -17.05
C ILE A 146 1.75 2.20 -16.31
N VAL A 147 1.47 3.04 -15.31
CA VAL A 147 2.50 3.73 -14.51
C VAL A 147 3.37 2.71 -13.76
N THR A 148 2.76 1.73 -13.10
CA THR A 148 3.46 0.60 -12.47
C THR A 148 4.33 -0.17 -13.48
N LYS A 149 3.84 -0.44 -14.70
CA LYS A 149 4.64 -1.13 -15.72
C LYS A 149 5.80 -0.27 -16.23
N VAL A 150 5.63 1.05 -16.38
CA VAL A 150 6.76 1.93 -16.72
C VAL A 150 7.80 1.93 -15.59
N LEU A 151 7.39 2.01 -14.33
CA LEU A 151 8.31 1.97 -13.19
C LEU A 151 9.12 0.65 -13.13
N ASN A 152 8.47 -0.47 -13.42
CA ASN A 152 9.09 -1.80 -13.48
C ASN A 152 10.09 -1.92 -14.64
N TYR A 153 9.67 -1.56 -15.86
CA TYR A 153 10.38 -1.91 -17.09
C TYR A 153 11.18 -0.77 -17.75
N CYS A 154 11.06 0.47 -17.27
CA CYS A 154 11.78 1.64 -17.77
C CYS A 154 12.55 2.37 -16.64
N PRO A 155 13.67 1.83 -16.13
CA PRO A 155 14.42 2.45 -15.03
C PRO A 155 14.85 3.90 -15.28
N SER A 156 15.16 4.26 -16.54
CA SER A 156 15.53 5.62 -16.94
C SER A 156 14.43 6.66 -16.71
N MET A 157 13.17 6.23 -16.67
CA MET A 157 12.00 7.11 -16.50
C MET A 157 11.62 7.34 -15.03
N ARG A 158 12.15 6.55 -14.09
CA ARG A 158 11.74 6.58 -12.67
C ARG A 158 11.88 7.97 -12.05
N ASN A 159 12.98 8.68 -12.34
CA ASN A 159 13.21 10.03 -11.82
C ASN A 159 12.20 11.04 -12.37
N ASP A 160 11.88 10.96 -13.66
CA ASP A 160 10.87 11.81 -14.29
C ASP A 160 9.49 11.58 -13.70
N ILE A 161 9.13 10.30 -13.50
CA ILE A 161 7.88 9.90 -12.86
C ILE A 161 7.82 10.49 -11.45
N VAL A 162 8.79 10.19 -10.59
CA VAL A 162 8.83 10.72 -9.21
C VAL A 162 8.73 12.24 -9.18
N ASN A 163 9.39 12.94 -10.10
CA ASN A 163 9.32 14.40 -10.18
C ASN A 163 7.92 14.91 -10.55
N GLU A 164 7.17 14.21 -11.41
CA GLU A 164 5.82 14.60 -11.80
C GLU A 164 4.81 14.50 -10.63
N PHE A 165 5.04 13.55 -9.71
CA PHE A 165 4.20 13.38 -8.52
C PHE A 165 4.45 14.43 -7.42
N ARG A 166 5.58 15.15 -7.47
CA ARG A 166 5.94 16.14 -6.46
C ARG A 166 4.91 17.27 -6.38
N GLY A 167 4.60 17.68 -5.16
CA GLY A 167 3.59 18.67 -4.82
C GLY A 167 2.15 18.13 -4.78
N GLN A 168 1.94 16.84 -5.06
CA GLN A 168 0.62 16.21 -5.07
C GLN A 168 0.53 14.96 -4.20
N ILE A 169 1.57 14.62 -3.43
CA ILE A 169 1.65 13.35 -2.69
C ILE A 169 0.53 13.24 -1.65
N VAL A 170 0.29 14.31 -0.89
CA VAL A 170 -0.77 14.35 0.12
C VAL A 170 -2.17 14.18 -0.49
N LYS A 171 -2.38 14.67 -1.73
CA LYS A 171 -3.63 14.50 -2.47
C LYS A 171 -3.76 13.06 -2.99
N LEU A 172 -2.70 12.53 -3.57
CA LEU A 172 -2.71 11.25 -4.29
C LEU A 172 -2.71 10.04 -3.34
N ILE A 173 -2.09 10.13 -2.17
CA ILE A 173 -2.17 9.06 -1.15
C ILE A 173 -3.59 8.87 -0.62
N LYS A 174 -4.46 9.90 -0.75
CA LYS A 174 -5.88 9.85 -0.37
C LYS A 174 -6.78 9.38 -1.52
N HIS A 175 -6.24 9.10 -2.70
CA HIS A 175 -6.99 8.71 -3.88
C HIS A 175 -7.10 7.19 -3.96
N LYS A 176 -8.29 6.65 -4.26
CA LYS A 176 -8.55 5.20 -4.32
C LYS A 176 -7.56 4.46 -5.22
N ASP A 177 -7.34 4.99 -6.42
CA ASP A 177 -6.44 4.37 -7.40
C ASP A 177 -4.97 4.78 -7.26
N ALA A 178 -4.69 6.09 -7.18
CA ALA A 178 -3.31 6.57 -7.17
C ALA A 178 -2.52 6.21 -5.91
N SER A 179 -3.18 6.01 -4.76
CA SER A 179 -2.50 5.71 -3.49
C SER A 179 -1.57 4.50 -3.58
N SER A 180 -2.01 3.42 -4.24
CA SER A 180 -1.18 2.24 -4.50
C SER A 180 0.09 2.55 -5.31
N VAL A 181 -0.02 3.40 -6.34
CA VAL A 181 1.12 3.82 -7.16
C VAL A 181 2.08 4.70 -6.36
N ILE A 182 1.56 5.63 -5.54
CA ILE A 182 2.39 6.48 -4.66
C ILE A 182 3.18 5.62 -3.67
N ASP A 183 2.52 4.64 -3.07
CA ASP A 183 3.17 3.77 -2.09
C ASP A 183 4.20 2.85 -2.75
N GLU A 184 3.91 2.30 -3.94
CA GLU A 184 4.87 1.53 -4.72
C GLU A 184 6.11 2.37 -5.08
N ILE A 185 5.91 3.63 -5.52
CA ILE A 185 6.99 4.60 -5.73
C ILE A 185 7.81 4.77 -4.46
N PHE A 186 7.17 5.00 -3.32
CA PHE A 186 7.85 5.23 -2.05
C PHE A 186 8.62 4.00 -1.57
N GLN A 187 8.06 2.79 -1.70
CA GLN A 187 8.66 1.56 -1.19
C GLN A 187 9.82 1.09 -2.08
N VAL A 188 9.57 0.96 -3.38
CA VAL A 188 10.41 0.19 -4.31
C VAL A 188 11.36 1.08 -5.11
N TYR A 189 10.89 2.22 -5.61
CA TYR A 189 11.62 2.98 -6.64
C TYR A 189 12.32 4.25 -6.12
N ALA A 190 11.79 4.89 -5.09
CA ALA A 190 12.34 6.11 -4.54
C ALA A 190 13.63 5.85 -3.75
N ASN A 191 14.69 6.59 -4.09
CA ASN A 191 15.91 6.61 -3.27
C ASN A 191 15.71 7.42 -1.97
N ALA A 192 16.69 7.38 -1.06
CA ALA A 192 16.58 8.04 0.25
C ALA A 192 16.23 9.54 0.15
N SER A 193 16.85 10.27 -0.78
CA SER A 193 16.56 11.70 -0.98
C SER A 193 15.15 11.92 -1.53
N GLN A 194 14.69 11.08 -2.46
CA GLN A 194 13.33 11.15 -2.98
C GLN A 194 12.31 10.84 -1.90
N LYS A 195 12.50 9.77 -1.11
CA LYS A 195 11.62 9.41 0.03
C LYS A 195 11.48 10.59 0.99
N LEU A 196 12.59 11.25 1.33
CA LEU A 196 12.55 12.46 2.15
C LEU A 196 11.66 13.55 1.53
N THR A 197 11.87 13.88 0.26
CA THR A 197 11.04 14.89 -0.43
C THR A 197 9.55 14.53 -0.44
N LEU A 198 9.20 13.25 -0.60
CA LEU A 198 7.80 12.80 -0.57
C LEU A 198 7.17 12.97 0.83
N ILE A 199 7.95 12.69 1.89
CA ILE A 199 7.52 12.88 3.29
C ILE A 199 7.42 14.36 3.63
N GLU A 200 8.35 15.19 3.13
CA GLU A 200 8.41 16.64 3.38
C GLU A 200 7.12 17.37 2.97
N GLU A 201 6.35 16.84 2.01
CA GLU A 201 5.05 17.41 1.63
C GLU A 201 3.99 17.38 2.73
N PHE A 202 4.09 16.44 3.67
CA PHE A 202 3.15 16.34 4.80
C PHE A 202 3.39 17.39 5.88
N PHE A 203 4.56 18.04 5.89
CA PHE A 203 4.84 19.20 6.74
C PHE A 203 4.27 20.51 6.16
N GLY A 204 3.62 20.45 5.00
CA GLY A 204 2.89 21.56 4.40
C GLY A 204 3.73 22.49 3.52
N SER A 205 3.04 23.31 2.73
CA SER A 205 3.66 24.16 1.71
C SER A 205 4.67 25.17 2.26
N GLN A 206 4.45 25.67 3.48
CA GLN A 206 5.36 26.60 4.14
C GLN A 206 6.74 25.97 4.40
N PHE A 207 6.78 24.73 4.89
CA PHE A 207 8.04 24.01 5.10
C PHE A 207 8.81 23.84 3.80
N ILE A 208 8.11 23.43 2.72
CA ILE A 208 8.71 23.24 1.39
C ILE A 208 9.33 24.55 0.87
N ILE A 209 8.65 25.68 1.04
CA ILE A 209 9.16 26.99 0.61
C ILE A 209 10.43 27.36 1.38
N LEU A 210 10.43 27.19 2.71
CA LEU A 210 11.60 27.50 3.54
C LEU A 210 12.80 26.62 3.20
N LYS A 211 12.58 25.32 2.97
CA LYS A 211 13.61 24.36 2.54
C LYS A 211 14.20 24.67 1.16
N LYS A 212 13.41 25.28 0.26
CA LYS A 212 13.92 25.77 -1.04
C LYS A 212 14.86 26.96 -0.87
N ILE A 213 14.60 27.82 0.11
CA ILE A 213 15.45 28.99 0.43
C ILE A 213 16.73 28.51 1.14
N ASP A 214 16.59 27.65 2.16
CA ASP A 214 17.69 27.04 2.88
C ASP A 214 17.65 25.52 2.76
N LYS A 215 18.49 24.97 1.86
CA LYS A 215 18.61 23.53 1.65
C LYS A 215 19.10 22.77 2.90
N SER A 216 19.73 23.45 3.85
CA SER A 216 20.24 22.86 5.10
C SER A 216 19.21 22.81 6.24
N LEU A 217 18.05 23.44 6.04
CA LEU A 217 16.94 23.46 6.99
C LEU A 217 16.41 22.04 7.22
N THR A 218 16.30 21.60 8.46
CA THR A 218 15.63 20.33 8.78
C THR A 218 14.34 20.62 9.56
N VAL A 219 13.48 19.62 9.70
CA VAL A 219 12.24 19.75 10.49
C VAL A 219 12.57 20.12 11.93
N GLU A 220 13.58 19.49 12.50
CA GLU A 220 14.07 19.73 13.87
C GLU A 220 14.54 21.17 14.02
N LYS A 221 15.42 21.65 13.12
CA LYS A 221 15.90 23.04 13.14
C LYS A 221 14.76 24.04 12.98
N LEU A 222 13.76 23.74 12.14
CA LEU A 222 12.60 24.63 12.00
C LEU A 222 11.80 24.67 13.30
N PHE A 223 11.58 23.52 13.92
CA PHE A 223 10.76 23.42 15.12
C PHE A 223 11.43 24.05 16.34
N GLU A 224 12.75 23.96 16.44
CA GLU A 224 13.55 24.62 17.48
C GLU A 224 13.55 26.14 17.34
N ASN A 225 13.73 26.65 16.11
CA ASN A 225 13.87 28.09 15.89
C ASN A 225 12.53 28.83 15.75
N GLU A 226 11.46 28.15 15.35
CA GLU A 226 10.17 28.76 15.00
C GLU A 226 8.98 28.00 15.63
N PRO A 227 8.76 28.10 16.95
CA PRO A 227 7.72 27.35 17.66
C PRO A 227 6.31 27.57 17.10
N ASN A 228 5.98 28.80 16.72
CA ASN A 228 4.68 29.13 16.12
C ASN A 228 4.43 28.39 14.80
N LYS A 229 5.47 28.23 13.97
CA LYS A 229 5.36 27.50 12.70
C LYS A 229 5.22 26.00 12.95
N ARG A 230 5.92 25.48 13.96
CA ARG A 230 5.81 24.08 14.39
C ARG A 230 4.35 23.74 14.74
N ASP A 231 3.66 24.56 15.51
CA ASP A 231 2.27 24.29 15.90
C ASP A 231 1.32 24.27 14.71
N VAL A 232 1.50 25.17 13.74
CA VAL A 232 0.72 25.20 12.49
C VAL A 232 0.97 23.93 11.66
N ILE A 233 2.23 23.53 11.53
CA ILE A 233 2.64 22.34 10.78
C ILE A 233 2.09 21.08 11.43
N MET A 234 2.24 20.93 12.74
CA MET A 234 1.75 19.76 13.47
C MET A 234 0.23 19.66 13.43
N LYS A 235 -0.49 20.79 13.54
CA LYS A 235 -1.94 20.82 13.35
C LYS A 235 -2.33 20.36 11.94
N HIS A 236 -1.67 20.86 10.90
CA HIS A 236 -1.93 20.46 9.52
C HIS A 236 -1.65 18.97 9.27
N MET A 237 -0.51 18.47 9.75
CA MET A 237 -0.09 17.08 9.62
C MET A 237 -1.07 16.16 10.35
N GLY A 238 -1.48 16.54 11.56
CA GLY A 238 -2.52 15.85 12.34
C GLY A 238 -3.83 15.74 11.56
N THR A 239 -4.43 16.86 11.14
CA THR A 239 -5.69 16.84 10.36
C THR A 239 -5.55 16.02 9.06
N THR A 240 -4.41 16.09 8.40
CA THR A 240 -4.13 15.31 7.19
C THR A 240 -4.10 13.82 7.47
N LEU A 241 -3.38 13.38 8.51
CA LEU A 241 -3.31 11.98 8.92
C LEU A 241 -4.67 11.47 9.37
N GLN A 242 -5.42 12.25 10.14
CA GLN A 242 -6.78 11.88 10.53
C GLN A 242 -7.67 11.59 9.31
N SER A 243 -7.57 12.43 8.27
CA SER A 243 -8.28 12.21 7.00
C SER A 243 -7.81 10.96 6.25
N ILE A 244 -6.53 10.56 6.36
CA ILE A 244 -5.99 9.35 5.74
C ILE A 244 -6.49 8.11 6.48
N VAL A 245 -6.45 8.15 7.82
CA VAL A 245 -6.95 7.08 8.69
C VAL A 245 -8.43 6.82 8.42
N ASN A 246 -9.26 7.86 8.35
CA ASN A 246 -10.71 7.74 8.06
C ASN A 246 -11.03 7.13 6.70
N LYS A 247 -10.09 7.18 5.73
CA LYS A 247 -10.24 6.55 4.41
C LYS A 247 -9.81 5.08 4.37
N GLY A 248 -9.26 4.54 5.46
CA GLY A 248 -8.73 3.17 5.48
C GLY A 248 -7.50 3.01 4.59
N SER A 249 -6.57 3.97 4.66
CA SER A 249 -5.31 3.96 3.87
C SER A 249 -4.10 3.61 4.74
N LEU A 250 -4.29 2.76 5.76
CA LEU A 250 -3.27 2.36 6.74
C LEU A 250 -2.42 1.17 6.28
N GLN A 251 -2.64 0.65 5.09
CA GLN A 251 -1.82 -0.42 4.50
C GLN A 251 -0.53 0.11 3.85
N PHE A 252 -0.39 1.43 3.71
CA PHE A 252 0.67 2.06 2.93
C PHE A 252 1.88 2.45 3.79
N ALA A 253 3.08 2.01 3.39
CA ALA A 253 4.32 2.28 4.12
C ALA A 253 4.65 3.78 4.22
N LEU A 254 4.30 4.57 3.20
CA LEU A 254 4.43 6.03 3.27
C LEU A 254 3.61 6.59 4.43
N VAL A 255 2.39 6.09 4.62
CA VAL A 255 1.51 6.52 5.72
C VAL A 255 2.11 6.13 7.06
N HIS A 256 2.68 4.93 7.18
CA HIS A 256 3.37 4.50 8.41
C HIS A 256 4.51 5.43 8.77
N ARG A 257 5.31 5.81 7.76
CA ARG A 257 6.44 6.72 7.96
C ARG A 257 5.98 8.10 8.43
N VAL A 258 4.94 8.65 7.83
CA VAL A 258 4.39 9.95 8.20
C VAL A 258 3.72 9.89 9.59
N LEU A 259 3.00 8.81 9.93
CA LEU A 259 2.46 8.58 11.27
C LEU A 259 3.56 8.56 12.32
N HIS A 260 4.65 7.83 12.05
CA HIS A 260 5.81 7.79 12.94
C HIS A 260 6.42 9.17 13.15
N ASP A 261 6.67 9.92 12.07
CA ASP A 261 7.26 11.25 12.17
C ASP A 261 6.33 12.23 12.90
N PHE A 262 5.00 12.12 12.70
CA PHE A 262 4.04 12.90 13.48
C PHE A 262 4.13 12.59 14.97
N LEU A 263 4.13 11.31 15.35
CA LEU A 263 4.23 10.91 16.76
C LEU A 263 5.58 11.28 17.40
N LEU A 264 6.65 11.36 16.61
CA LEU A 264 7.95 11.79 17.09
C LEU A 264 7.96 13.26 17.51
N TYR A 265 7.26 14.12 16.76
CA TYR A 265 7.25 15.56 17.01
C TYR A 265 6.03 16.06 17.79
N ALA A 266 4.94 15.29 17.84
CA ALA A 266 3.70 15.69 18.49
C ALA A 266 3.84 15.70 20.01
N THR A 267 3.21 16.69 20.65
CA THR A 267 2.93 16.63 22.08
C THR A 267 1.85 15.58 22.37
N PRO A 268 1.74 15.08 23.61
CA PRO A 268 0.68 14.15 23.98
C PRO A 268 -0.73 14.68 23.69
N SER A 269 -0.93 16.00 23.80
CA SER A 269 -2.22 16.65 23.49
C SER A 269 -2.55 16.57 22.00
N GLU A 270 -1.59 16.86 21.13
CA GLU A 270 -1.79 16.84 19.67
C GLU A 270 -1.95 15.43 19.11
N ALA A 271 -1.26 14.46 19.70
CA ALA A 271 -1.36 13.06 19.28
C ALA A 271 -2.66 12.38 19.73
N LYS A 272 -3.36 12.94 20.73
CA LYS A 272 -4.50 12.32 21.42
C LYS A 272 -5.58 11.81 20.47
N ASP A 273 -6.09 12.68 19.60
CA ASP A 273 -7.22 12.33 18.73
C ASP A 273 -6.84 11.28 17.67
N LEU A 274 -5.64 11.42 17.09
CA LEU A 274 -5.14 10.46 16.11
C LEU A 274 -4.92 9.08 16.73
N ILE A 275 -4.32 9.05 17.93
CA ILE A 275 -4.11 7.82 18.68
C ILE A 275 -5.47 7.18 19.01
N GLU A 276 -6.46 7.95 19.45
CA GLU A 276 -7.78 7.40 19.77
C GLU A 276 -8.44 6.74 18.55
N MET A 277 -8.37 7.34 17.37
CA MET A 277 -8.86 6.72 16.15
C MET A 277 -8.10 5.44 15.80
N LEU A 278 -6.78 5.42 15.96
CA LEU A 278 -5.97 4.23 15.68
C LEU A 278 -6.27 3.06 16.63
N LYS A 279 -6.76 3.31 17.85
CA LYS A 279 -7.14 2.24 18.79
C LYS A 279 -8.34 1.43 18.33
N GLU A 280 -9.23 2.05 17.55
CA GLU A 280 -10.45 1.41 17.05
C GLU A 280 -10.20 0.65 15.73
N ILE A 281 -8.98 0.72 15.17
CA ILE A 281 -8.61 0.09 13.91
C ILE A 281 -7.79 -1.18 14.16
N VAL A 282 -7.88 -2.12 13.21
CA VAL A 282 -7.08 -3.34 13.20
C VAL A 282 -5.62 -2.99 12.87
N LEU A 283 -4.77 -2.96 13.89
CA LEU A 283 -3.34 -2.59 13.74
C LEU A 283 -2.52 -3.57 12.88
N ALA A 284 -3.07 -4.71 12.48
CA ALA A 284 -2.39 -5.69 11.62
C ALA A 284 -1.91 -5.07 10.29
N GLU A 285 -2.56 -4.03 9.80
CA GLU A 285 -2.16 -3.32 8.58
C GLU A 285 -0.87 -2.50 8.76
N LEU A 286 -0.49 -2.14 9.99
CA LEU A 286 0.68 -1.28 10.26
C LEU A 286 1.97 -2.08 10.53
N VAL A 287 1.85 -3.26 11.14
CA VAL A 287 2.95 -3.91 11.86
C VAL A 287 4.02 -4.51 10.95
N HIS A 288 3.79 -4.58 9.65
CA HIS A 288 4.71 -5.16 8.67
C HIS A 288 5.84 -4.20 8.23
N THR A 289 5.91 -3.00 8.82
CA THR A 289 6.99 -2.04 8.58
C THR A 289 7.61 -1.60 9.90
N LYS A 290 8.87 -1.15 9.87
CA LYS A 290 9.57 -0.62 11.04
C LYS A 290 8.79 0.50 11.72
N GLU A 291 8.40 1.50 10.95
CA GLU A 291 7.68 2.67 11.44
C GLU A 291 6.25 2.32 11.90
N GLY A 292 5.54 1.49 11.14
CA GLY A 292 4.17 1.11 11.49
C GLY A 292 4.10 0.21 12.72
N MET A 293 5.07 -0.70 12.91
CA MET A 293 5.25 -1.45 14.16
C MET A 293 5.43 -0.52 15.36
N PHE A 294 6.31 0.49 15.23
CA PHE A 294 6.51 1.46 16.31
C PHE A 294 5.24 2.24 16.64
N VAL A 295 4.52 2.71 15.61
CA VAL A 295 3.23 3.40 15.76
C VAL A 295 2.22 2.48 16.47
N ALA A 296 2.11 1.21 16.05
CA ALA A 296 1.21 0.24 16.67
C ALA A 296 1.56 -0.03 18.14
N LEU A 297 2.84 -0.12 18.49
CA LEU A 297 3.27 -0.25 19.89
C LEU A 297 2.96 0.99 20.72
N CYS A 298 3.12 2.20 20.15
CA CYS A 298 2.72 3.44 20.80
C CYS A 298 1.21 3.49 21.09
N VAL A 299 0.39 3.06 20.12
CA VAL A 299 -1.07 2.94 20.29
C VAL A 299 -1.39 1.93 21.39
N LEU A 300 -0.78 0.74 21.38
CA LEU A 300 -0.99 -0.29 22.41
C LEU A 300 -0.58 0.19 23.81
N ALA A 301 0.58 0.85 23.93
CA ALA A 301 1.10 1.38 25.18
C ALA A 301 0.12 2.39 25.81
N GLN A 302 -0.50 3.25 25.01
CA GLN A 302 -1.40 4.32 25.46
C GLN A 302 -2.87 3.88 25.57
N SER A 303 -3.19 2.68 25.08
CA SER A 303 -4.53 2.08 25.13
C SER A 303 -4.90 1.64 26.54
N GLU A 304 -6.20 1.67 26.83
CA GLU A 304 -6.77 1.13 28.06
C GLU A 304 -6.97 -0.39 27.96
N ALA A 305 -7.23 -1.06 29.08
CA ALA A 305 -7.35 -2.52 29.15
C ALA A 305 -8.38 -3.09 28.14
N LYS A 306 -9.53 -2.42 27.98
CA LYS A 306 -10.58 -2.82 27.01
C LYS A 306 -10.07 -2.74 25.57
N GLN A 307 -9.42 -1.64 25.21
CA GLN A 307 -8.91 -1.39 23.85
C GLN A 307 -7.75 -2.33 23.52
N ARG A 308 -6.80 -2.51 24.45
CA ARG A 308 -5.72 -3.49 24.33
C ARG A 308 -6.24 -4.90 24.05
N LYS A 309 -7.31 -5.31 24.72
CA LYS A 309 -7.98 -6.59 24.47
C LYS A 309 -8.58 -6.67 23.06
N SER A 310 -9.18 -5.59 22.56
CA SER A 310 -9.69 -5.52 21.19
C SER A 310 -8.57 -5.67 20.17
N ILE A 311 -7.47 -4.91 20.35
CA ILE A 311 -6.28 -4.95 19.49
C ILE A 311 -5.74 -6.38 19.39
N VAL A 312 -5.45 -7.02 20.53
CA VAL A 312 -4.88 -8.39 20.55
C VAL A 312 -5.82 -9.40 19.86
N LYS A 313 -7.13 -9.30 20.08
CA LYS A 313 -8.10 -10.18 19.41
C LYS A 313 -8.16 -9.93 17.89
N GLY A 314 -8.03 -8.68 17.46
CA GLY A 314 -8.02 -8.30 16.04
C GLY A 314 -6.86 -8.89 15.25
N LEU A 315 -5.76 -9.29 15.92
CA LEU A 315 -4.61 -9.92 15.25
C LEU A 315 -4.89 -11.35 14.79
N LYS A 316 -5.89 -12.04 15.36
CA LYS A 316 -6.03 -13.50 15.24
C LYS A 316 -6.07 -14.00 13.79
N GLN A 317 -6.80 -13.31 12.91
CA GLN A 317 -6.94 -13.70 11.51
C GLN A 317 -5.65 -13.53 10.69
N HIS A 318 -4.71 -12.72 11.17
CA HIS A 318 -3.46 -12.38 10.48
C HIS A 318 -2.22 -12.85 11.24
N LEU A 319 -2.40 -13.53 12.39
CA LEU A 319 -1.34 -13.80 13.34
C LEU A 319 -0.17 -14.56 12.71
N GLU A 320 -0.45 -15.56 11.88
CA GLU A 320 0.59 -16.33 11.19
C GLU A 320 1.46 -15.44 10.29
N LYS A 321 0.85 -14.59 9.45
CA LYS A 321 1.58 -13.65 8.60
C LYS A 321 2.41 -12.66 9.44
N ILE A 322 1.85 -12.18 10.55
CA ILE A 322 2.53 -11.26 11.47
C ILE A 322 3.74 -11.92 12.11
N LEU A 323 3.64 -13.19 12.54
CA LEU A 323 4.73 -13.91 13.19
C LEU A 323 5.89 -14.22 12.24
N LEU A 324 5.60 -14.45 10.96
CA LEU A 324 6.61 -14.73 9.93
C LEU A 324 7.30 -13.44 9.43
N ASP A 325 6.68 -12.27 9.63
CA ASP A 325 7.24 -10.97 9.31
C ASP A 325 8.22 -10.46 10.38
N GLU A 326 9.28 -9.75 9.96
CA GLU A 326 10.31 -9.23 10.87
C GLU A 326 9.74 -8.28 11.91
N PHE A 327 8.99 -7.27 11.46
CA PHE A 327 8.44 -6.22 12.32
C PHE A 327 7.16 -6.68 13.02
N GLY A 328 6.39 -7.56 12.39
CA GLY A 328 5.23 -8.22 12.99
C GLY A 328 5.62 -9.07 14.21
N ALA A 329 6.69 -9.87 14.12
CA ALA A 329 7.19 -10.64 15.25
C ALA A 329 7.67 -9.72 16.40
N ILE A 330 8.35 -8.62 16.07
CA ILE A 330 8.76 -7.60 17.06
C ILE A 330 7.55 -6.94 17.72
N PHE A 331 6.49 -6.67 16.96
CA PHE A 331 5.23 -6.15 17.50
C PHE A 331 4.63 -7.14 18.52
N VAL A 332 4.58 -8.44 18.22
CA VAL A 332 4.08 -9.46 19.15
C VAL A 332 4.95 -9.54 20.41
N VAL A 333 6.27 -9.44 20.29
CA VAL A 333 7.17 -9.30 21.45
C VAL A 333 6.80 -8.06 22.29
N GLY A 334 6.50 -6.94 21.65
CA GLY A 334 6.00 -5.74 22.33
C GLY A 334 4.62 -5.92 22.97
N VAL A 335 3.73 -6.74 22.39
CA VAL A 335 2.46 -7.13 23.04
C VAL A 335 2.75 -7.85 24.36
N PHE A 336 3.66 -8.83 24.37
CA PHE A 336 4.05 -9.53 25.61
C PHE A 336 4.66 -8.59 26.64
N TYR A 337 5.48 -7.65 26.18
CA TYR A 337 6.13 -6.66 27.02
C TYR A 337 5.13 -5.68 27.65
N LEU A 338 4.08 -5.27 26.93
CA LEU A 338 3.17 -4.19 27.34
C LEU A 338 1.85 -4.66 27.98
N MET A 339 1.44 -5.91 27.77
CA MET A 339 0.14 -6.42 28.21
C MET A 339 0.17 -6.96 29.64
N ASP A 340 -0.69 -6.41 30.49
CA ASP A 340 -0.89 -6.93 31.86
C ASP A 340 -1.75 -8.21 31.88
N ASP A 341 -2.72 -8.35 30.97
CA ASP A 341 -3.59 -9.53 30.85
C ASP A 341 -2.87 -10.63 30.07
N THR A 342 -1.93 -11.29 30.74
CA THR A 342 -1.12 -12.39 30.22
C THR A 342 -1.95 -13.63 29.88
N VAL A 343 -3.09 -13.85 30.55
CA VAL A 343 -4.01 -14.96 30.26
C VAL A 343 -4.67 -14.76 28.90
N LEU A 344 -5.15 -13.54 28.61
CA LEU A 344 -5.70 -13.21 27.31
C LEU A 344 -4.66 -13.39 26.20
N VAL A 345 -3.46 -12.82 26.39
CA VAL A 345 -2.35 -12.91 25.43
C VAL A 345 -2.00 -14.37 25.16
N SER A 346 -1.89 -15.19 26.21
CA SER A 346 -1.58 -16.61 26.08
C SER A 346 -2.63 -17.36 25.27
N LYS A 347 -3.93 -17.13 25.54
CA LYS A 347 -5.02 -17.78 24.80
C LYS A 347 -5.18 -17.29 23.37
N ALA A 348 -4.92 -16.00 23.12
CA ALA A 348 -5.15 -15.38 21.81
C ALA A 348 -3.97 -15.51 20.85
N ILE A 349 -2.74 -15.65 21.37
CA ILE A 349 -1.51 -15.69 20.57
C ILE A 349 -0.76 -17.00 20.79
N LEU A 350 -0.37 -17.30 22.03
CA LEU A 350 0.54 -18.43 22.30
C LEU A 350 -0.10 -19.79 22.02
N LEU A 351 -1.40 -19.95 22.26
CA LEU A 351 -2.09 -21.20 21.95
C LEU A 351 -2.02 -21.53 20.44
N ASP A 352 -2.36 -20.56 19.58
CA ASP A 352 -2.30 -20.72 18.13
C ASP A 352 -0.84 -20.87 17.65
N TYR A 353 0.10 -20.18 18.30
CA TYR A 353 1.54 -20.35 18.06
C TYR A 353 2.00 -21.79 18.33
N PHE A 354 1.67 -22.35 19.48
CA PHE A 354 2.12 -23.69 19.87
C PHE A 354 1.47 -24.80 19.05
N HIS A 355 0.25 -24.61 18.52
CA HIS A 355 -0.35 -25.55 17.57
C HIS A 355 0.43 -25.68 16.25
N LYS A 356 1.25 -24.68 15.91
CA LYS A 356 2.12 -24.66 14.73
C LYS A 356 3.60 -24.49 15.10
N LEU A 357 3.99 -24.99 16.27
CA LEU A 357 5.33 -24.77 16.82
C LEU A 357 6.43 -25.21 15.84
N ASP A 358 6.27 -26.37 15.21
CA ASP A 358 7.27 -26.94 14.30
C ASP A 358 7.56 -26.03 13.10
N ASP A 359 6.52 -25.38 12.56
CA ASP A 359 6.66 -24.43 11.45
C ASP A 359 7.30 -23.11 11.92
N PHE A 360 6.94 -22.65 13.12
CA PHE A 360 7.38 -21.35 13.63
C PHE A 360 8.80 -21.37 14.22
N ILE A 361 9.23 -22.48 14.80
CA ILE A 361 10.54 -22.55 15.45
C ILE A 361 11.71 -22.47 14.45
N VAL A 362 11.50 -22.95 13.22
CA VAL A 362 12.48 -22.90 12.13
C VAL A 362 12.52 -21.54 11.43
N ASN A 363 11.50 -20.70 11.61
CA ASN A 363 11.46 -19.36 11.05
C ASN A 363 12.21 -18.34 11.94
N GLU A 364 13.07 -17.52 11.34
CA GLU A 364 13.92 -16.59 12.09
C GLU A 364 13.17 -15.47 12.83
N ASN A 365 11.96 -15.14 12.38
CA ASN A 365 11.09 -14.13 12.97
C ASN A 365 10.20 -14.75 14.03
N ALA A 366 9.50 -15.83 13.70
CA ALA A 366 8.58 -16.47 14.62
C ALA A 366 9.31 -17.11 15.82
N ARG A 367 10.58 -17.53 15.69
CA ARG A 367 11.39 -18.00 16.85
C ARG A 367 11.62 -16.92 17.92
N LYS A 368 11.47 -15.63 17.59
CA LYS A 368 11.58 -14.52 18.56
C LYS A 368 10.57 -14.65 19.71
N ILE A 369 9.43 -15.30 19.45
CA ILE A 369 8.40 -15.57 20.46
C ILE A 369 8.96 -16.48 21.55
N ILE A 370 9.54 -17.63 21.19
CA ILE A 370 10.18 -18.55 22.15
C ILE A 370 11.35 -17.88 22.86
N LEU A 371 12.18 -17.13 22.14
CA LEU A 371 13.30 -16.40 22.73
C LEU A 371 12.83 -15.42 23.81
N TYR A 372 11.71 -14.71 23.57
CA TYR A 372 11.13 -13.83 24.58
C TYR A 372 10.59 -14.62 25.79
N LEU A 373 9.90 -15.73 25.56
CA LEU A 373 9.37 -16.56 26.65
C LEU A 373 10.47 -17.11 27.57
N LEU A 374 11.61 -17.51 26.99
CA LEU A 374 12.72 -18.11 27.74
C LEU A 374 13.65 -17.07 28.38
N CYS A 375 13.91 -15.98 27.67
CA CYS A 375 14.97 -15.03 28.04
C CYS A 375 14.45 -13.62 28.35
N GLY A 376 13.15 -13.38 28.24
CA GLY A 376 12.54 -12.06 28.36
C GLY A 376 13.11 -11.08 27.34
N SER A 377 13.12 -9.79 27.72
CA SER A 377 13.74 -8.70 26.94
C SER A 377 15.28 -8.64 27.07
N SER A 378 15.97 -9.78 27.11
CA SER A 378 17.43 -9.83 27.30
C SER A 378 18.20 -9.35 26.05
N PRO A 379 19.23 -8.49 26.21
CA PRO A 379 20.10 -8.07 25.10
C PRO A 379 20.96 -9.21 24.53
N LYS A 380 20.99 -10.38 25.20
CA LYS A 380 21.63 -11.59 24.64
C LYS A 380 20.80 -12.23 23.52
N CYS A 381 19.48 -11.98 23.51
CA CYS A 381 18.55 -12.62 22.58
C CYS A 381 17.95 -11.65 21.57
N PHE A 382 17.94 -10.36 21.88
CA PHE A 382 17.36 -9.32 21.06
C PHE A 382 18.37 -8.25 20.69
N SER A 383 18.27 -7.74 19.47
CA SER A 383 19.15 -6.67 18.99
C SER A 383 18.93 -5.37 19.77
N PRO A 384 19.91 -4.45 19.80
CA PRO A 384 19.76 -3.14 20.43
C PRO A 384 18.54 -2.36 19.91
N PHE A 385 18.20 -2.53 18.63
CA PHE A 385 17.01 -1.90 18.04
C PHE A 385 15.70 -2.34 18.72
N VAL A 386 15.52 -3.64 18.96
CA VAL A 386 14.32 -4.16 19.61
C VAL A 386 14.23 -3.66 21.05
N ILE A 387 15.33 -3.78 21.81
CA ILE A 387 15.37 -3.34 23.22
C ILE A 387 15.05 -1.86 23.35
N GLN A 388 15.73 -1.01 22.57
CA GLN A 388 15.48 0.44 22.59
C GLN A 388 14.06 0.79 22.15
N THR A 389 13.47 0.01 21.25
CA THR A 389 12.07 0.21 20.85
C THR A 389 11.13 -0.05 22.03
N LEU A 390 11.29 -1.19 22.71
CA LEU A 390 10.48 -1.57 23.89
C LEU A 390 10.62 -0.55 25.03
N GLU A 391 11.84 -0.10 25.32
CA GLU A 391 12.13 0.92 26.34
C GLU A 391 11.56 2.30 25.99
N LYS A 392 11.57 2.67 24.71
CA LYS A 392 10.96 3.94 24.27
C LYS A 392 9.45 3.90 24.44
N VAL A 393 8.79 2.84 23.98
CA VAL A 393 7.33 2.74 24.06
C VAL A 393 6.83 2.54 25.49
N SER A 394 7.65 1.93 26.37
CA SER A 394 7.29 1.71 27.77
C SER A 394 7.11 3.01 28.56
N LYS A 395 7.79 4.10 28.15
CA LYS A 395 7.65 5.44 28.76
C LYS A 395 6.22 5.99 28.62
N PHE A 396 5.48 5.54 27.61
CA PHE A 396 4.09 5.95 27.37
C PHE A 396 3.09 4.90 27.86
N SER A 397 3.56 3.81 28.47
CA SER A 397 2.72 2.66 28.78
C SER A 397 1.87 2.89 30.02
N LYS A 398 0.59 2.52 29.91
CA LYS A 398 -0.35 2.39 31.04
C LYS A 398 -0.28 1.02 31.75
N SER A 399 0.70 0.18 31.41
CA SER A 399 0.92 -1.13 32.07
C SER A 399 1.29 -0.92 33.53
N LYS A 400 0.66 -1.69 34.42
CA LYS A 400 0.89 -1.63 35.87
C LYS A 400 1.58 -2.88 36.42
N LYS A 401 1.52 -3.99 35.69
CA LYS A 401 2.12 -5.26 36.12
C LYS A 401 3.63 -5.22 35.93
N ASP A 402 4.36 -5.68 36.94
CA ASP A 402 5.81 -5.83 36.88
C ASP A 402 6.25 -6.67 35.66
N LEU A 403 7.37 -6.30 35.05
CA LEU A 403 7.85 -6.96 33.84
C LEU A 403 8.26 -8.41 34.11
N LYS A 404 8.96 -8.67 35.23
CA LYS A 404 9.37 -10.04 35.58
C LYS A 404 8.16 -10.91 35.92
N GLN A 405 7.13 -10.32 36.51
CA GLN A 405 5.87 -11.03 36.69
C GLN A 405 5.22 -11.42 35.36
N LYS A 406 5.15 -10.51 34.36
CA LYS A 406 4.61 -10.83 33.03
C LYS A 406 5.42 -11.93 32.33
N GLU A 407 6.74 -11.79 32.30
CA GLU A 407 7.65 -12.78 31.71
C GLU A 407 7.45 -14.16 32.35
N LYS A 408 7.34 -14.22 33.68
CA LYS A 408 7.09 -15.47 34.42
C LYS A 408 5.74 -16.10 34.06
N GLU A 409 4.66 -15.32 34.07
CA GLU A 409 3.31 -15.83 33.78
C GLU A 409 3.20 -16.38 32.34
N LEU A 410 3.82 -15.71 31.36
CA LEU A 410 3.87 -16.17 29.97
C LEU A 410 4.71 -17.45 29.83
N LEU A 411 5.86 -17.53 30.52
CA LEU A 411 6.68 -18.74 30.55
C LEU A 411 5.94 -19.90 31.19
N ASP A 412 5.26 -19.67 32.33
CA ASP A 412 4.50 -20.71 33.05
C ASP A 412 3.39 -21.31 32.17
N PHE A 413 2.67 -20.49 31.39
CA PHE A 413 1.71 -20.99 30.39
C PHE A 413 2.37 -21.85 29.29
N SER A 414 3.61 -21.51 28.92
CA SER A 414 4.32 -22.11 27.78
C SER A 414 5.03 -23.42 28.11
N LYS A 415 5.30 -23.69 29.40
CA LYS A 415 6.04 -24.88 29.85
C LYS A 415 5.51 -26.22 29.30
N PRO A 416 4.19 -26.49 29.30
CA PRO A 416 3.65 -27.75 28.80
C PRO A 416 3.90 -27.99 27.31
N TYR A 417 4.21 -26.94 26.55
CA TYR A 417 4.48 -27.04 25.11
C TYR A 417 5.97 -27.09 24.80
N LEU A 418 6.80 -26.42 25.60
CA LEU A 418 8.25 -26.29 25.36
C LEU A 418 9.09 -27.40 25.99
N PHE A 419 8.63 -27.94 27.12
CA PHE A 419 9.41 -28.88 27.94
C PHE A 419 8.68 -30.21 28.11
N VAL A 420 7.98 -30.66 27.06
CA VAL A 420 7.42 -32.01 27.03
C VAL A 420 8.59 -33.00 27.18
N ASN A 421 8.52 -33.83 28.22
CA ASN A 421 9.39 -34.99 28.41
C ASN A 421 9.13 -36.04 27.33
#